data_AF-A0A9D8E5C4-F1
#
_entry.id   AF-A0A9D8E5C4-F1
#
_cell.length_a   1.000
_cell.length_b   1.000
_cell.length_c   1.000
_cell.angle_alpha   90.00
_cell.angle_beta   90.00
_cell.angle_gamma   90.00
#
_symmetry.space_group_name_H-M   'P 1'
#
loop_
_entity.id
_entity.type
_entity.pdbx_description
1 polymer ?
#
loop_
_entity_poly.entity_id
_entity_poly.type
_entity_poly.pdbx_seq_one_letter_code
_entity_poly.pdbx_strand_id
1 'polypeptide(L)'
;MRSARDDEGFTLIELMMVVGILGVLIAIAIPHFLGVRHAAQDRAAHTDLRNVLLAQKMVWLEEGAYTADFAALEAVRPTSPLNADPQVGVFVDLNDADDQVACLVRASASGRVFSIWESASLGTHYGAGDLSVADCPAALPAGFRQGGF
;
A
#
# COMPACT_ATOMS: atom_id res chain seq x y z
N MET A 1 -44.11 -51.94 4.53
CA MET A 1 -44.63 -50.60 4.20
C MET A 1 -43.52 -49.82 3.51
N ARG A 2 -43.70 -49.52 2.22
CA ARG A 2 -42.70 -48.81 1.41
C ARG A 2 -42.95 -47.32 1.62
N SER A 3 -42.02 -46.64 2.30
CA SER A 3 -42.05 -45.18 2.47
C SER A 3 -42.05 -44.56 1.07
N ALA A 4 -43.14 -43.90 0.72
CA ALA A 4 -43.17 -42.98 -0.40
C ALA A 4 -42.22 -41.84 -0.04
N ARG A 5 -41.23 -41.60 -0.90
CA ARG A 5 -40.40 -40.40 -0.84
C ARG A 5 -41.25 -39.30 -1.46
N ASP A 6 -41.58 -38.28 -0.69
CA ASP A 6 -42.11 -37.03 -1.23
C ASP A 6 -40.99 -36.38 -2.05
N ASP A 7 -41.03 -36.58 -3.37
CA ASP A 7 -40.22 -35.81 -4.31
C ASP A 7 -40.85 -34.41 -4.43
N GLU A 8 -40.58 -33.58 -3.44
CA GLU A 8 -41.00 -32.18 -3.40
C GLU A 8 -40.14 -31.40 -4.40
N GLY A 9 -40.68 -31.18 -5.60
CA GLY A 9 -40.00 -30.47 -6.68
C GLY A 9 -39.92 -28.96 -6.42
N PHE A 10 -38.72 -28.40 -6.59
CA PHE A 10 -38.46 -26.95 -6.51
C PHE A 10 -39.38 -26.19 -7.48
N THR A 11 -40.04 -25.14 -7.01
CA THR A 11 -40.91 -24.35 -7.89
C THR A 11 -40.08 -23.36 -8.72
N LEU A 12 -40.45 -23.13 -9.98
CA LEU A 12 -39.78 -22.13 -10.83
C LEU A 12 -39.88 -20.71 -10.25
N ILE A 13 -40.99 -20.42 -9.57
CA ILE A 13 -41.23 -19.12 -8.92
C ILE A 13 -40.27 -18.92 -7.73
N GLU A 14 -40.03 -19.97 -6.94
CA GLU A 14 -39.09 -19.95 -5.82
C GLU A 14 -37.67 -19.66 -6.28
N LEU A 15 -37.22 -20.33 -7.34
CA LEU A 15 -35.92 -20.04 -7.93
C LEU A 15 -35.85 -18.60 -8.50
N MET A 16 -36.92 -18.12 -9.13
CA MET A 16 -36.97 -16.78 -9.72
C MET A 16 -36.90 -15.67 -8.66
N MET A 17 -37.64 -15.80 -7.55
CA MET A 17 -37.60 -14.83 -6.45
C MET A 17 -36.21 -14.81 -5.79
N VAL A 18 -35.58 -15.98 -5.61
CA VAL A 18 -34.23 -16.08 -5.02
C VAL A 18 -33.19 -15.37 -5.88
N VAL A 19 -33.15 -15.62 -7.19
CA VAL A 19 -32.19 -14.92 -8.06
C VAL A 19 -32.50 -13.44 -8.20
N GLY A 20 -33.78 -13.04 -8.10
CA GLY A 20 -34.19 -11.64 -8.07
C GLY A 20 -33.66 -10.89 -6.84
N ILE A 21 -33.85 -11.46 -5.64
CA ILE A 21 -33.33 -10.88 -4.40
C ILE A 21 -31.80 -10.90 -4.40
N LEU A 22 -31.17 -12.00 -4.82
CA LEU A 22 -29.71 -12.11 -4.94
C LEU A 22 -29.14 -11.04 -5.87
N GLY A 23 -29.79 -10.75 -6.99
CA GLY A 23 -29.40 -9.70 -7.92
C GLY A 23 -29.38 -8.32 -7.28
N VAL A 24 -30.40 -7.97 -6.49
CA VAL A 24 -30.46 -6.69 -5.76
C VAL A 24 -29.35 -6.59 -4.72
N LEU A 25 -29.09 -7.66 -3.97
CA LEU A 25 -28.01 -7.69 -2.98
C LEU A 25 -26.63 -7.51 -3.63
N ILE A 26 -26.36 -8.22 -4.72
CA ILE A 26 -25.07 -8.15 -5.44
C ILE A 26 -24.84 -6.75 -6.02
N ALA A 27 -25.88 -6.11 -6.56
CA ALA A 27 -25.79 -4.78 -7.16
C ALA A 27 -25.25 -3.73 -6.17
N ILE A 28 -25.62 -3.84 -4.88
CA ILE A 28 -25.14 -2.94 -3.82
C ILE A 28 -23.81 -3.44 -3.23
N ALA A 29 -23.65 -4.76 -3.07
CA ALA A 29 -22.51 -5.34 -2.40
C ALA A 29 -21.18 -5.17 -3.17
N ILE A 30 -21.19 -5.34 -4.49
CA ILE A 30 -19.96 -5.26 -5.32
C ILE A 30 -19.27 -3.89 -5.23
N PRO A 31 -19.93 -2.75 -5.53
CA PRO A 31 -19.25 -1.45 -5.50
C PRO A 31 -18.74 -1.10 -4.10
N HIS A 32 -19.50 -1.44 -3.06
CA HIS A 32 -19.07 -1.23 -1.67
C HIS A 32 -17.83 -2.07 -1.33
N PHE A 33 -17.84 -3.36 -1.67
CA PHE A 33 -16.71 -4.26 -1.43
C PHE A 33 -15.43 -3.80 -2.13
N LEU A 34 -15.54 -3.32 -3.38
CA LEU A 34 -14.39 -2.78 -4.13
C LEU A 34 -13.80 -1.53 -3.45
N GLY A 35 -14.64 -0.61 -2.97
CA GLY A 35 -14.18 0.57 -2.24
C GLY A 35 -13.43 0.21 -0.95
N VAL A 36 -13.95 -0.74 -0.17
CA VAL A 36 -13.29 -1.24 1.05
C VAL A 36 -11.96 -1.91 0.73
N ARG A 37 -11.91 -2.71 -0.34
CA ARG A 37 -10.68 -3.36 -0.80
C ARG A 37 -9.61 -2.35 -1.18
N HIS A 38 -9.96 -1.34 -1.97
CA HIS A 38 -9.02 -0.29 -2.36
C HIS A 38 -8.50 0.50 -1.16
N ALA A 39 -9.37 0.87 -0.21
CA ALA A 39 -8.95 1.54 1.02
C ALA A 39 -8.02 0.66 1.87
N ALA A 40 -8.25 -0.66 1.93
CA ALA A 40 -7.36 -1.59 2.61
C ALA A 40 -5.99 -1.70 1.92
N GLN A 41 -5.96 -1.73 0.59
CA GLN A 41 -4.72 -1.73 -0.20
C GLN A 41 -3.91 -0.45 0.02
N ASP A 42 -4.57 0.72 0.02
CA ASP A 42 -3.91 2.01 0.30
C ASP A 42 -3.30 2.03 1.70
N ARG A 43 -4.04 1.55 2.72
CA ARG A 43 -3.54 1.46 4.09
C ARG A 43 -2.38 0.48 4.24
N ALA A 44 -2.37 -0.61 3.47
CA ALA A 44 -1.25 -1.54 3.45
C ALA A 44 0.00 -0.83 2.91
N ALA A 45 -0.11 -0.13 1.78
CA ALA A 45 1.00 0.65 1.21
C ALA A 45 1.53 1.72 2.19
N HIS A 46 0.64 2.41 2.91
CA HIS A 46 1.05 3.37 3.94
C HIS A 46 1.82 2.71 5.09
N THR A 47 1.39 1.52 5.51
CA THR A 47 2.05 0.74 6.56
C THR A 47 3.44 0.28 6.12
N ASP A 48 3.55 -0.20 4.89
CA ASP A 48 4.81 -0.63 4.29
C ASP A 48 5.82 0.52 4.26
N LEU A 49 5.41 1.69 3.75
CA LEU A 49 6.25 2.89 3.72
C LEU A 49 6.70 3.32 5.11
N ARG A 50 5.80 3.31 6.09
CA ARG A 50 6.13 3.66 7.48
C ARG A 50 7.11 2.66 8.11
N ASN A 51 6.97 1.37 7.81
CA ASN A 51 7.88 0.35 8.32
C ASN A 51 9.30 0.55 7.80
N VAL A 52 9.45 0.84 6.50
CA VAL A 52 10.75 1.12 5.90
C VAL A 52 11.31 2.47 6.37
N LEU A 53 10.48 3.50 6.52
CA LEU A 53 10.91 4.78 7.09
C LEU A 53 11.49 4.60 8.50
N LEU A 54 10.88 3.76 9.34
CA LEU A 54 11.42 3.46 10.66
C LEU A 54 12.77 2.76 10.59
N ALA A 55 12.95 1.84 9.63
CA ALA A 55 14.25 1.21 9.38
C ALA A 55 15.30 2.24 8.95
N GLN A 56 14.96 3.14 8.03
CA GLN A 56 15.82 4.25 7.59
C GLN A 56 16.26 5.12 8.76
N LYS A 57 15.31 5.49 9.64
CA LYS A 57 15.63 6.30 10.82
C LYS A 57 16.53 5.58 11.81
N MET A 58 16.38 4.27 11.97
CA MET A 58 17.26 3.47 12.81
C MET A 58 18.68 3.41 12.24
N VAL A 59 18.83 3.16 10.94
CA VAL A 59 20.14 3.19 10.26
C VAL A 59 20.79 4.56 10.41
N TRP A 60 20.04 5.64 10.17
CA TRP A 60 20.56 6.99 10.31
C TRP A 60 21.01 7.32 11.74
N LEU A 61 20.32 6.80 12.77
CA LEU A 61 20.74 6.97 14.16
C LEU A 61 22.05 6.24 14.49
N GLU A 62 22.37 5.15 13.78
CA GLU A 62 23.57 4.35 13.99
C GLU A 62 24.76 4.84 13.15
N GLU A 63 24.52 5.15 11.87
CA GLU A 63 25.56 5.45 10.88
C GLU A 63 25.67 6.94 10.56
N GLY A 64 24.67 7.75 10.91
CA GLY A 64 24.61 9.17 10.61
C GLY A 64 24.19 9.50 9.18
N ALA A 65 23.81 8.51 8.37
CA ALA A 65 23.37 8.66 6.98
C ALA A 65 22.21 7.68 6.67
N TYR A 66 21.38 8.00 5.70
CA TYR A 66 20.38 7.05 5.18
C TYR A 66 21.03 6.07 4.21
N THR A 67 20.36 4.95 3.93
CA THR A 67 20.90 3.89 3.06
C THR A 67 19.91 3.43 2.00
N ALA A 68 20.38 3.19 0.77
CA ALA A 68 19.62 2.47 -0.25
C ALA A 68 19.94 0.97 -0.26
N ASP A 69 20.83 0.49 0.62
CA ASP A 69 21.15 -0.93 0.71
C ASP A 69 20.00 -1.70 1.36
N PHE A 70 19.36 -2.56 0.56
CA PHE A 70 18.25 -3.37 1.03
C PHE A 70 18.68 -4.36 2.11
N ALA A 71 19.91 -4.87 2.05
CA ALA A 71 20.41 -5.81 3.05
C ALA A 71 20.56 -5.14 4.43
N ALA A 72 21.09 -3.92 4.47
CA ALA A 72 21.17 -3.12 5.70
C ALA A 72 19.77 -2.86 6.31
N LEU A 73 18.80 -2.46 5.48
CA LEU A 73 17.44 -2.21 5.94
C LEU A 73 16.72 -3.48 6.42
N GLU A 74 16.95 -4.61 5.76
CA GLU A 74 16.37 -5.90 6.14
C GLU A 74 16.97 -6.44 7.44
N ALA A 75 18.26 -6.16 7.71
CA ALA A 75 18.89 -6.49 8.99
C ALA A 75 18.25 -5.76 10.17
N VAL A 76 17.87 -4.49 9.98
CA VAL A 76 17.19 -3.68 11.01
C VAL A 76 15.72 -4.06 11.15
N ARG A 77 15.03 -4.26 10.02
CA ARG A 77 13.60 -4.63 9.99
C ARG A 77 13.37 -5.81 9.04
N PRO A 78 13.51 -7.05 9.54
CA PRO A 78 13.18 -8.22 8.76
C PRO A 78 11.70 -8.19 8.38
N THR A 79 11.36 -8.65 7.18
CA THR A 79 10.00 -8.65 6.57
C THR A 79 9.50 -7.32 5.99
N SER A 80 10.33 -6.28 5.95
CA SER A 80 9.97 -5.07 5.19
C SER A 80 9.86 -5.40 3.70
N PRO A 81 8.78 -5.04 3.01
CA PRO A 81 8.56 -5.43 1.61
C PRO A 81 9.38 -4.53 0.68
N LEU A 82 10.71 -4.59 0.75
CA LEU A 82 11.61 -3.81 -0.11
C LEU A 82 11.61 -4.38 -1.54
N ASN A 83 11.60 -3.50 -2.54
CA ASN A 83 11.70 -3.93 -3.94
C ASN A 83 12.19 -2.78 -4.84
N ALA A 84 12.89 -3.12 -5.92
CA ALA A 84 13.26 -2.16 -6.95
C ALA A 84 12.04 -1.67 -7.76
N ASP A 85 10.95 -2.43 -7.78
CA ASP A 85 9.67 -2.03 -8.39
C ASP A 85 8.69 -1.54 -7.30
N PRO A 86 8.27 -0.26 -7.34
CA PRO A 86 7.32 0.30 -6.38
C PRO A 86 5.92 -0.35 -6.45
N GLN A 87 5.58 -1.07 -7.53
CA GLN A 87 4.34 -1.85 -7.67
C GLN A 87 4.36 -3.14 -6.84
N VAL A 88 5.55 -3.71 -6.61
CA VAL A 88 5.73 -4.95 -5.86
C VAL A 88 6.00 -4.66 -4.38
N GLY A 89 6.85 -3.68 -4.09
CA GLY A 89 7.27 -3.33 -2.74
C GLY A 89 7.60 -1.86 -2.57
N VAL A 90 8.24 -1.51 -1.46
CA VAL A 90 8.75 -0.18 -1.18
C VAL A 90 10.08 -0.03 -1.91
N PHE A 91 10.07 0.89 -2.87
CA PHE A 91 11.27 1.41 -3.50
C PHE A 91 11.93 2.43 -2.58
N VAL A 92 13.25 2.39 -2.53
CA VAL A 92 14.09 3.29 -1.71
C VAL A 92 15.13 3.89 -2.63
N ASP A 93 15.29 5.21 -2.54
CA ASP A 93 16.36 5.94 -3.20
C ASP A 93 16.91 7.03 -2.30
N LEU A 94 18.15 7.45 -2.53
CA LEU A 94 18.82 8.52 -1.80
C LEU A 94 19.11 9.68 -2.75
N ASN A 95 19.31 10.87 -2.19
CA ASN A 95 19.88 11.94 -3.01
C ASN A 95 21.39 11.71 -3.19
N ASP A 96 21.84 11.61 -4.44
CA ASP A 96 23.26 11.38 -4.77
C ASP A 96 24.22 12.47 -4.27
N ALA A 97 23.73 13.68 -3.99
CA ALA A 97 24.51 14.80 -3.49
C ALA A 97 24.40 15.00 -1.96
N ASP A 98 23.45 14.32 -1.31
CA ASP A 98 23.12 14.48 0.11
C ASP A 98 22.50 13.19 0.68
N ASP A 99 23.33 12.38 1.34
CA ASP A 99 22.92 11.14 2.01
C ASP A 99 22.00 11.35 3.23
N GLN A 100 21.70 12.61 3.57
CA GLN A 100 20.73 13.01 4.57
C GLN A 100 19.31 13.16 4.01
N VAL A 101 19.10 12.81 2.75
CA VAL A 101 17.80 12.84 2.08
C VAL A 101 17.48 11.48 1.46
N ALA A 102 16.32 10.93 1.83
CA ALA A 102 15.84 9.64 1.35
C ALA A 102 14.41 9.74 0.81
N CYS A 103 14.16 9.02 -0.28
CA CYS A 103 12.87 8.90 -0.92
C CYS A 103 12.37 7.46 -0.82
N LEU A 104 11.10 7.31 -0.46
CA LEU A 104 10.43 6.02 -0.34
C LEU A 104 9.19 6.06 -1.22
N VAL A 105 8.98 5.05 -2.04
CA VAL A 105 7.83 4.99 -2.95
C VAL A 105 7.15 3.63 -2.88
N ARG A 106 5.83 3.63 -2.80
CA ARG A 106 5.01 2.42 -2.84
C ARG A 106 3.73 2.68 -3.60
N ALA A 107 3.47 1.90 -4.63
CA ALA A 107 2.19 1.88 -5.31
C ALA A 107 1.23 0.89 -4.62
N SER A 108 0.06 1.37 -4.26
CA SER A 108 -1.04 0.53 -3.81
C SER A 108 -1.59 -0.28 -4.98
N ALA A 109 -2.06 -1.50 -4.70
CA ALA A 109 -2.80 -2.31 -5.67
C ALA A 109 -4.15 -1.68 -6.10
N SER A 110 -4.55 -0.55 -5.51
CA SER A 110 -5.63 0.30 -6.01
C SER A 110 -5.24 1.13 -7.25
N GLY A 111 -3.95 1.22 -7.57
CA GLY A 111 -3.38 2.05 -8.64
C GLY A 111 -2.87 3.42 -8.18
N ARG A 112 -2.96 3.74 -6.89
CA ARG A 112 -2.43 4.99 -6.32
C ARG A 112 -0.98 4.84 -5.90
N VAL A 113 -0.16 5.85 -6.16
CA VAL A 113 1.23 5.91 -5.69
C VAL A 113 1.31 6.80 -4.46
N PHE A 114 2.06 6.34 -3.48
CA PHE A 114 2.34 7.04 -2.25
C PHE A 114 3.85 7.14 -2.07
N SER A 115 4.30 8.30 -1.64
CA SER A 115 5.72 8.56 -1.45
C SER A 115 5.98 9.32 -0.17
N ILE A 116 7.15 9.05 0.40
CA ILE A 116 7.70 9.78 1.54
C ILE A 116 9.02 10.37 1.08
N TRP A 117 9.19 11.65 1.38
CA TRP A 117 10.46 12.35 1.30
C TRP A 117 10.92 12.63 2.72
N GLU A 118 12.03 12.03 3.13
CA GLU A 118 12.64 12.21 4.44
C GLU A 118 13.91 13.03 4.30
N SER A 119 14.09 14.02 5.16
CA SER A 119 15.38 14.67 5.35
C SER A 119 15.71 14.76 6.83
N ALA A 120 16.99 14.58 7.17
CA ALA A 120 17.47 14.78 8.53
C ALA A 120 17.23 16.20 9.05
N SER A 121 17.16 17.19 8.16
CA SER A 121 17.02 18.62 8.51
C SER A 121 15.56 19.10 8.54
N LEU A 122 14.74 18.68 7.57
CA LEU A 122 13.35 19.14 7.41
C LEU A 122 12.32 18.13 7.92
N GLY A 123 12.73 16.89 8.19
CA GLY A 123 11.87 15.80 8.65
C GLY A 123 11.03 15.15 7.56
N THR A 124 10.00 14.41 7.98
CA THR A 124 9.20 13.53 7.12
C THR A 124 8.06 14.26 6.42
N HIS A 125 8.04 14.16 5.09
CA HIS A 125 6.97 14.68 4.26
C HIS A 125 6.35 13.60 3.39
N TYR A 126 5.04 13.72 3.15
CA TYR A 126 4.23 12.72 2.49
C TYR A 126 3.59 13.34 1.24
N GLY A 127 3.54 12.57 0.15
CA GLY A 127 3.01 13.01 -1.12
C GLY A 127 2.46 11.87 -1.98
N ALA A 128 1.85 12.25 -3.09
CA ALA A 128 1.37 11.31 -4.12
C ALA A 128 2.20 11.36 -5.41
N GLY A 129 3.30 12.12 -5.41
CA GLY A 129 4.24 12.18 -6.54
C GLY A 129 5.08 10.92 -6.59
N ASP A 130 5.29 10.36 -7.78
CA ASP A 130 6.19 9.23 -7.95
C ASP A 130 7.65 9.72 -7.94
N LEU A 131 8.40 9.33 -6.91
CA LEU A 131 9.81 9.68 -6.74
C LEU A 131 10.75 8.55 -7.19
N SER A 132 10.25 7.52 -7.89
CA SER A 132 11.07 6.38 -8.38
C SER A 132 11.63 6.59 -9.79
N VAL A 133 11.22 7.66 -10.47
CA VAL A 133 11.50 7.90 -11.89
C VAL A 133 12.73 8.79 -12.16
N ALA A 134 13.31 9.37 -11.10
CA ALA A 134 14.49 10.20 -11.12
C ALA A 134 15.15 10.16 -9.74
N ASP A 135 16.42 10.58 -9.66
CA ASP A 135 17.16 10.67 -8.41
C ASP A 135 16.35 11.44 -7.36
N CYS A 136 16.36 10.94 -6.12
CA CYS A 136 15.65 11.56 -5.01
C CYS A 136 16.04 13.05 -4.90
N PRO A 137 15.10 14.00 -4.98
CA PRO A 137 15.43 15.42 -5.05
C PRO A 137 15.97 15.96 -3.72
N ALA A 138 17.01 16.80 -3.78
CA ALA A 138 17.62 17.41 -2.59
C ALA A 138 16.70 18.41 -1.87
N ALA A 139 15.80 19.06 -2.61
CA ALA A 139 14.81 19.98 -2.04
C ALA A 139 13.46 19.29 -1.88
N LEU A 140 12.68 19.74 -0.89
CA LEU A 140 11.31 19.25 -0.66
C LEU A 140 10.48 19.36 -1.95
N PRO A 141 9.93 18.24 -2.48
CA PRO A 141 9.13 18.28 -3.69
C PRO A 141 7.81 19.03 -3.49
N ALA A 142 7.33 19.69 -4.54
CA ALA A 142 6.07 20.40 -4.51
C ALA A 142 4.89 19.46 -4.20
N GLY A 143 3.99 19.89 -3.30
CA GLY A 143 2.81 19.12 -2.91
C GLY A 143 3.03 18.11 -1.78
N PHE A 144 4.25 17.98 -1.28
CA PHE A 144 4.55 17.14 -0.12
C PHE A 144 4.30 17.93 1.18
N ARG A 145 3.74 17.26 2.18
CA ARG A 145 3.32 17.87 3.46
C ARG A 145 3.65 17.00 4.66
N GLN A 146 3.81 17.62 5.82
CA GLN A 146 3.96 16.91 7.09
C GLN A 146 2.60 16.44 7.63
N GLY A 147 2.61 15.39 8.46
CA GLY A 147 1.40 14.88 9.13
C GLY A 147 0.79 13.60 8.55
N GLY A 148 1.43 12.97 7.56
CA GLY A 148 0.96 11.73 6.93
C GLY A 148 0.24 11.95 5.58
N PHE A 149 -0.23 10.85 5.00
CA PHE A 149 -1.02 10.83 3.77
C PHE A 149 -2.43 11.41 3.96
#